data_AF-A0A2X2WUQ7-F1
#
_entry.id   AF-A0A2X2WUQ7-F1
#
_cell.length_a   1.000
_cell.length_b   1.000
_cell.length_c   1.000
_cell.angle_alpha   90.00
_cell.angle_beta   90.00
_cell.angle_gamma   90.00
#
_symmetry.space_group_name_H-M   'P 1'
#
loop_
_entity.id
_entity.type
_entity.pdbx_description
1 polymer ?
#
loop_
_entity_poly.entity_id
_entity_poly.type
_entity_poly.pdbx_seq_one_letter_code
_entity_poly.pdbx_strand_id
1 'polypeptide(L)'
;MGIEGIKLVVPHSMFNSVLNIIDPSGNRALISRPILTFLASRCSTDFLGLYFNSDEAKTYLLDLISSARRYDNSLTILSRLNINGLLGDDLRRKVLDKLSVLASINHSDCFIDADFVGVLLSKEENEARLSVQKVEFYSNMNEIIQDIEDSWATDDDVDEAFYDVTRLLERFRDENNELYCEDFYDEDEWQKSEQFIREIEIRKDKLKLQQSEAVDYDELEAEEAQSTDLQLGRSIFDDVDE
;
A
#
# COMPACT_ATOMS: atom_id res chain seq x y z
N MET A 1 12.07 8.17 -7.21
CA MET A 1 11.90 7.83 -8.64
C MET A 1 12.68 8.81 -9.50
N GLY A 2 13.68 8.33 -10.25
CA GLY A 2 14.30 9.09 -11.34
C GLY A 2 13.50 8.88 -12.60
N ILE A 3 12.62 9.82 -12.94
CA ILE A 3 11.89 9.78 -14.22
C ILE A 3 12.85 10.33 -15.29
N GLU A 4 13.25 9.49 -16.24
CA GLU A 4 14.00 9.93 -17.41
C GLU A 4 13.13 10.82 -18.30
N GLY A 5 13.62 12.01 -18.62
CA GLY A 5 12.93 12.98 -19.48
C GLY A 5 13.44 14.42 -19.30
N ILE A 6 13.08 15.29 -20.24
CA ILE A 6 13.41 16.71 -20.18
C ILE A 6 12.51 17.38 -19.14
N LYS A 7 13.11 17.97 -18.10
CA LYS A 7 12.40 18.79 -17.12
C LYS A 7 12.00 20.11 -17.77
N LEU A 8 10.72 20.24 -18.12
CA LEU A 8 10.18 21.49 -18.65
C LEU A 8 9.74 22.37 -17.47
N VAL A 9 10.43 23.50 -17.29
CA VAL A 9 10.10 24.48 -16.25
C VAL A 9 9.12 25.49 -16.84
N VAL A 10 7.88 25.45 -16.37
CA VAL A 10 6.85 26.42 -16.76
C VAL A 10 6.97 27.65 -15.84
N PRO A 11 7.12 28.88 -16.38
CA PRO A 11 7.13 30.09 -15.56
C PRO A 11 5.74 30.35 -14.96
N HIS A 12 5.69 30.95 -13.76
CA HIS A 12 4.43 31.23 -13.05
C HIS A 12 3.41 32.01 -13.90
N SER A 13 3.87 32.92 -14.78
CA SER A 13 3.02 33.68 -15.68
C SER A 13 2.20 32.81 -16.65
N MET A 14 2.63 31.57 -16.89
CA MET A 14 1.99 30.62 -17.80
C MET A 14 1.11 29.59 -17.07
N PHE A 15 1.02 29.63 -15.74
CA PHE A 15 0.25 28.65 -14.97
C PHE A 15 -1.22 28.62 -15.36
N ASN A 16 -1.85 29.78 -15.55
CA ASN A 16 -3.24 29.85 -16.02
C ASN A 16 -3.43 29.24 -17.42
N SER A 17 -2.44 29.41 -18.31
CA SER A 17 -2.48 28.77 -19.63
C SER A 17 -2.44 27.25 -19.52
N VAL A 18 -1.64 26.71 -18.61
CA VAL A 18 -1.60 25.25 -18.35
C VAL A 18 -2.90 24.77 -17.72
N LEU A 19 -3.45 25.50 -16.74
CA LEU A 19 -4.75 25.18 -16.12
C LEU A 19 -5.85 25.06 -17.17
N ASN A 20 -5.94 26.02 -18.09
CA ASN A 20 -6.93 26.01 -19.16
C ASN A 20 -6.77 24.83 -20.15
N ILE A 21 -5.59 24.19 -20.22
CA ILE A 21 -5.36 23.02 -21.06
C ILE A 21 -5.76 21.74 -20.33
N ILE A 22 -5.34 21.60 -19.07
CA ILE A 22 -5.52 20.34 -18.32
C ILE A 22 -6.89 20.25 -17.64
N ASP A 23 -7.51 21.39 -17.34
CA ASP A 23 -8.81 21.49 -16.69
C ASP A 23 -9.60 22.70 -17.23
N PRO A 24 -10.03 22.65 -18.52
CA PRO A 24 -10.70 23.77 -19.18
C PRO A 24 -12.07 24.10 -18.59
N SER A 25 -12.75 23.12 -17.98
CA SER A 25 -14.07 23.31 -17.38
C SER A 25 -13.99 23.83 -15.94
N GLY A 26 -12.83 23.69 -15.29
CA GLY A 26 -12.67 23.94 -13.86
C GLY A 26 -13.51 23.00 -12.98
N ASN A 27 -14.14 21.97 -13.57
CA ASN A 27 -14.96 21.02 -12.84
C ASN A 27 -14.05 19.94 -12.23
N ARG A 28 -13.49 20.28 -11.08
CA ARG A 28 -12.56 19.43 -10.34
C ARG A 28 -13.19 18.13 -9.81
N ALA A 29 -14.52 17.97 -9.90
CA ALA A 29 -15.19 16.70 -9.59
C ALA A 29 -14.97 15.61 -10.66
N LEU A 30 -14.25 15.92 -11.75
CA LEU A 30 -13.98 15.01 -12.87
C LEU A 30 -12.48 14.88 -13.18
N ILE A 31 -11.61 15.01 -12.17
CA ILE A 31 -10.16 14.84 -12.39
C ILE A 31 -9.89 13.41 -12.85
N SER A 32 -9.41 13.29 -14.08
CA SER A 32 -9.02 12.00 -14.65
C SER A 32 -7.72 11.48 -14.03
N ARG A 33 -7.51 10.16 -14.03
CA ARG A 33 -6.27 9.54 -13.55
C ARG A 33 -4.99 10.15 -14.17
N PRO A 34 -4.90 10.40 -15.49
CA PRO A 34 -3.71 11.03 -16.08
C PRO A 34 -3.41 12.43 -15.52
N ILE A 35 -4.45 13.25 -15.30
CA ILE A 35 -4.29 14.58 -14.69
C ILE A 35 -3.79 14.43 -13.25
N LEU A 36 -4.39 13.52 -12.48
CA LEU A 36 -3.99 13.27 -11.10
C LEU A 36 -2.52 12.83 -11.00
N THR A 37 -2.06 11.93 -11.88
CA THR A 37 -0.65 11.52 -11.96
C THR A 37 0.27 12.67 -12.35
N PHE A 38 -0.14 13.52 -13.29
CA PHE A 38 0.61 14.72 -13.67
C PHE A 38 0.75 15.69 -12.50
N LEU A 39 -0.33 15.97 -11.78
CA LEU A 39 -0.34 16.83 -10.60
C LEU A 39 0.58 16.26 -9.49
N ALA A 40 0.46 14.97 -9.19
CA ALA A 40 1.26 14.31 -8.15
C ALA A 40 2.76 14.33 -8.46
N SER A 41 3.15 14.05 -9.72
CA SER A 41 4.55 13.77 -10.07
C SER A 41 5.31 14.90 -10.77
N ARG A 42 4.62 15.83 -11.46
CA ARG A 42 5.28 16.83 -12.33
C ARG A 42 5.06 18.27 -11.92
N CYS A 43 3.96 18.57 -11.24
CA CYS A 43 3.63 19.94 -10.86
C CYS A 43 4.46 20.41 -9.67
N SER A 44 4.82 21.70 -9.62
CA SER A 44 5.40 22.34 -8.43
C SER A 44 4.34 22.54 -7.35
N THR A 45 4.75 22.78 -6.11
CA THR A 45 3.83 23.11 -5.02
C THR A 45 3.02 24.37 -5.33
N ASP A 46 3.64 25.41 -5.90
CA ASP A 46 2.92 26.64 -6.27
C ASP A 46 1.78 26.36 -7.26
N PHE A 47 2.04 25.50 -8.24
CA PHE A 47 1.02 25.09 -9.20
C PHE A 47 -0.08 24.27 -8.52
N LEU A 48 0.27 23.38 -7.59
CA LEU A 48 -0.70 22.64 -6.79
C LEU A 48 -1.56 23.58 -5.93
N GLY A 49 -0.98 24.63 -5.34
CA GLY A 49 -1.72 25.64 -4.57
C GLY A 49 -2.73 26.41 -5.42
N LEU A 50 -2.41 26.66 -6.69
CA LEU A 50 -3.37 27.24 -7.64
C LEU A 50 -4.44 26.24 -8.08
N TYR A 51 -4.04 24.99 -8.36
CA TYR A 51 -4.97 23.95 -8.81
C TYR A 51 -5.95 23.56 -7.69
N PHE A 52 -5.48 23.48 -6.45
CA PHE A 52 -6.27 23.14 -5.25
C PHE A 52 -6.49 24.38 -4.36
N ASN A 53 -6.91 25.49 -4.98
CA ASN A 53 -7.09 26.78 -4.29
C ASN A 53 -8.35 26.88 -3.41
N SER A 54 -9.20 25.85 -3.37
CA SER A 54 -10.41 25.81 -2.54
C SER A 54 -10.47 24.52 -1.72
N ASP A 55 -11.18 24.56 -0.60
CA ASP A 55 -11.29 23.39 0.27
C ASP A 55 -12.17 22.30 -0.34
N GLU A 56 -13.13 22.64 -1.20
CA GLU A 56 -13.90 21.65 -1.96
C GLU A 56 -12.99 20.83 -2.89
N ALA A 57 -12.05 21.50 -3.57
CA ALA A 57 -11.11 20.83 -4.47
C ALA A 57 -10.15 19.90 -3.73
N LYS A 58 -9.69 20.30 -2.55
CA LYS A 58 -8.85 19.45 -1.70
C LYS A 58 -9.67 18.31 -1.10
N THR A 59 -10.93 18.55 -0.74
CA THR A 59 -11.84 17.52 -0.21
C THR A 59 -12.10 16.44 -1.25
N TYR A 60 -12.19 16.78 -2.53
CA TYR A 60 -12.34 15.76 -3.58
C TYR A 60 -11.17 14.77 -3.63
N LEU A 61 -9.94 15.18 -3.28
CA LEU A 61 -8.80 14.26 -3.17
C LEU A 61 -9.04 13.20 -2.10
N LEU A 62 -9.74 13.53 -1.02
CA LEU A 62 -10.12 12.58 0.02
C LEU A 62 -10.95 11.44 -0.57
N ASP A 63 -11.95 11.76 -1.38
CA ASP A 63 -12.86 10.77 -1.99
C ASP A 63 -12.14 9.81 -2.92
N LEU A 64 -11.08 10.29 -3.58
CA LEU A 64 -10.26 9.51 -4.50
C LEU A 64 -9.31 8.51 -3.81
N ILE A 65 -9.08 8.65 -2.49
CA ILE A 65 -8.27 7.68 -1.75
C ILE A 65 -9.07 6.38 -1.67
N SER A 66 -8.57 5.37 -2.37
CA SER A 66 -9.16 4.02 -2.39
C SER A 66 -8.27 2.98 -1.71
N SER A 67 -6.97 3.27 -1.60
CA SER A 67 -5.99 2.44 -0.91
C SER A 67 -4.86 3.32 -0.38
N ALA A 68 -4.31 3.03 0.78
CA ALA A 68 -3.18 3.78 1.34
C ALA A 68 -1.85 3.25 0.77
N ARG A 69 -1.71 3.27 -0.56
CA ARG A 69 -0.53 2.72 -1.24
C ARG A 69 0.50 3.80 -1.52
N ARG A 70 1.76 3.39 -1.64
CA ARG A 70 2.91 4.29 -1.88
C ARG A 70 2.73 5.22 -3.09
N TYR A 71 1.99 4.75 -4.08
CA TYR A 71 1.80 5.43 -5.36
C TYR A 71 0.40 6.00 -5.53
N ASP A 72 -0.37 6.15 -4.44
CA ASP A 72 -1.64 6.86 -4.50
C ASP A 72 -1.37 8.34 -4.78
N ASN A 73 -1.85 8.78 -5.95
CA ASN A 73 -1.61 10.15 -6.42
C ASN A 73 -2.32 11.18 -5.53
N SER A 74 -3.49 10.85 -4.98
CA SER A 74 -4.25 11.76 -4.11
C SER A 74 -3.52 11.99 -2.80
N LEU A 75 -3.03 10.92 -2.17
CA LEU A 75 -2.20 11.03 -0.97
C LEU A 75 -0.90 11.78 -1.25
N THR A 76 -0.22 11.47 -2.36
CA THR A 76 0.99 12.21 -2.77
C THR A 76 0.73 13.71 -2.86
N ILE A 77 -0.40 14.13 -3.44
CA ILE A 77 -0.77 15.54 -3.54
C ILE A 77 -1.07 16.11 -2.15
N LEU A 78 -1.88 15.43 -1.33
CA LEU A 78 -2.26 15.87 0.01
C LEU A 78 -1.04 16.06 0.92
N SER A 79 -0.10 15.12 0.91
CA SER A 79 1.17 15.21 1.64
C SER A 79 1.99 16.43 1.22
N ARG A 80 2.08 16.68 -0.08
CA ARG A 80 2.79 17.86 -0.60
C ARG A 80 2.10 19.17 -0.23
N LEU A 81 0.77 19.21 -0.22
CA LEU A 81 0.01 20.36 0.27
C LEU A 81 0.25 20.58 1.77
N ASN A 82 0.30 19.51 2.57
CA ASN A 82 0.54 19.58 4.01
C ASN A 82 1.93 20.14 4.35
N ILE A 83 2.98 19.59 3.75
CA ILE A 83 4.38 20.04 3.97
C ILE A 83 4.55 21.55 3.70
N ASN A 84 3.74 22.11 2.79
CA ASN A 84 3.82 23.51 2.39
C ASN A 84 2.73 24.39 3.04
N GLY A 85 2.01 23.90 4.04
CA GLY A 85 0.99 24.67 4.78
C GLY A 85 -0.24 25.05 3.95
N LEU A 86 -0.51 24.34 2.85
CA LEU A 86 -1.66 24.57 1.96
C LEU A 86 -2.86 23.65 2.30
N LEU A 87 -2.66 22.69 3.21
CA LEU A 87 -3.69 21.81 3.74
C LEU A 87 -4.12 22.31 5.12
N GLY A 88 -5.42 22.56 5.31
CA GLY A 88 -5.97 22.91 6.61
C GLY A 88 -6.05 21.70 7.55
N ASP A 89 -5.91 21.93 8.85
CA ASP A 89 -5.90 20.88 9.87
C ASP A 89 -7.16 20.01 9.87
N ASP A 90 -8.33 20.60 9.65
CA ASP A 90 -9.60 19.86 9.61
C ASP A 90 -9.61 18.82 8.48
N LEU A 91 -9.09 19.19 7.29
CA LEU A 91 -9.03 18.27 6.17
C LEU A 91 -7.90 17.24 6.36
N ARG A 92 -6.75 17.65 6.92
CA ARG A 92 -5.67 16.73 7.29
C ARG A 92 -6.20 15.63 8.21
N ARG A 93 -6.94 15.99 9.25
CA ARG A 93 -7.56 15.02 10.18
C ARG A 93 -8.52 14.07 9.47
N LYS A 94 -9.38 14.57 8.57
CA LYS A 94 -10.27 13.71 7.77
C LYS A 94 -9.52 12.72 6.90
N VAL A 95 -8.38 13.12 6.32
CA VAL A 95 -7.50 12.20 5.57
C VAL A 95 -6.98 11.10 6.48
N LEU A 96 -6.50 11.45 7.67
CA LEU A 96 -6.02 10.47 8.65
C LEU A 96 -7.13 9.53 9.13
N ASP A 97 -8.34 10.03 9.37
CA ASP A 97 -9.48 9.19 9.76
C ASP A 97 -9.84 8.20 8.65
N LYS A 98 -9.89 8.65 7.40
CA LYS A 98 -10.13 7.76 6.25
C LYS A 98 -9.05 6.69 6.12
N LEU A 99 -7.79 7.07 6.32
CA LEU A 99 -6.67 6.13 6.27
C LEU A 99 -6.71 5.13 7.43
N SER A 100 -7.11 5.55 8.62
CA SER A 100 -7.31 4.66 9.78
C SER A 100 -8.39 3.62 9.47
N VAL A 101 -9.50 4.02 8.87
CA VAL A 101 -10.57 3.11 8.45
C VAL A 101 -10.08 2.10 7.40
N LEU A 102 -9.34 2.57 6.39
CA LEU A 102 -8.76 1.67 5.38
C LEU A 102 -7.76 0.69 5.99
N ALA A 103 -6.98 1.12 6.98
CA ALA A 103 -6.02 0.29 7.68
C ALA A 103 -6.68 -0.80 8.54
N SER A 104 -7.76 -0.45 9.26
CA SER A 104 -8.55 -1.44 9.99
C SER A 104 -9.18 -2.47 9.06
N ILE A 105 -9.77 -2.05 7.93
CA ILE A 105 -10.42 -2.95 6.97
C ILE A 105 -9.41 -3.91 6.31
N ASN A 106 -8.23 -3.41 5.95
CA ASN A 106 -7.22 -4.22 5.25
C ASN A 106 -6.18 -4.84 6.20
N HIS A 107 -6.37 -4.71 7.51
CA HIS A 107 -5.45 -5.20 8.54
C HIS A 107 -3.98 -4.82 8.30
N SER A 108 -3.71 -3.62 7.80
CA SER A 108 -2.36 -3.18 7.43
C SER A 108 -1.92 -1.93 8.19
N ASP A 109 -0.62 -1.72 8.22
CA ASP A 109 0.07 -0.52 8.73
C ASP A 109 0.22 0.58 7.67
N CYS A 110 -0.50 0.45 6.55
CA CYS A 110 -0.31 1.23 5.33
C CYS A 110 -0.41 2.77 5.50
N PHE A 111 -1.06 3.25 6.55
CA PHE A 111 -1.14 4.69 6.88
C PHE A 111 0.07 5.20 7.66
N ILE A 112 0.98 4.35 8.09
CA ILE A 112 2.13 4.68 8.95
C ILE A 112 3.40 4.66 8.09
N ASP A 113 3.57 3.60 7.31
CA ASP A 113 4.83 3.26 6.64
C ASP A 113 5.01 3.85 5.23
N ALA A 114 4.01 4.59 4.77
CA ALA A 114 4.17 5.38 3.58
C ALA A 114 5.00 6.63 3.91
N ASP A 115 6.21 6.76 3.34
CA ASP A 115 7.12 7.92 3.50
C ASP A 115 6.43 9.30 3.35
N PHE A 116 5.30 9.35 2.65
CA PHE A 116 4.48 10.54 2.44
C PHE A 116 3.25 10.60 3.35
N VAL A 117 2.72 9.50 3.90
CA VAL A 117 1.64 9.58 4.89
C VAL A 117 2.20 9.99 6.25
N GLY A 118 3.42 9.58 6.59
CA GLY A 118 4.10 10.04 7.80
C GLY A 118 4.18 11.57 7.93
N VAL A 119 4.22 12.32 6.81
CA VAL A 119 4.20 13.79 6.85
C VAL A 119 2.84 14.40 7.16
N LEU A 120 1.77 13.59 7.17
CA LEU A 120 0.41 14.00 7.55
C LEU A 120 0.15 13.79 9.05
N LEU A 121 0.99 13.00 9.73
CA LEU A 121 0.84 12.56 11.11
C LEU A 121 1.86 13.25 12.02
N SER A 122 1.42 13.68 13.20
CA SER A 122 2.36 13.85 14.31
C SER A 122 2.70 12.48 14.92
N LYS A 123 3.79 12.41 15.69
CA LYS A 123 4.18 11.19 16.39
C LYS A 123 3.08 10.74 17.37
N GLU A 124 2.49 11.67 18.10
CA GLU A 124 1.42 11.43 19.07
C GLU A 124 0.12 10.97 18.39
N GLU A 125 -0.21 11.54 17.23
CA GLU A 125 -1.38 11.11 16.44
C GLU A 125 -1.18 9.70 15.90
N ASN A 126 0.05 9.34 15.53
CA ASN A 126 0.39 7.99 15.08
C ASN A 126 0.22 6.98 16.21
N GLU A 127 0.84 7.24 17.37
CA GLU A 127 0.75 6.40 18.57
C GLU A 127 -0.71 6.18 19.01
N ALA A 128 -1.51 7.25 19.04
CA ALA A 128 -2.91 7.17 19.43
C ALA A 128 -3.74 6.29 18.48
N ARG A 129 -3.50 6.37 17.17
CA ARG A 129 -4.22 5.59 16.16
C ARG A 129 -3.81 4.13 16.17
N LEU A 130 -2.51 3.86 16.33
CA LEU A 130 -1.98 2.52 16.48
C LEU A 130 -2.52 1.83 17.72
N SER A 131 -2.62 2.54 18.85
CA SER A 131 -3.24 2.00 20.05
C SER A 131 -4.70 1.58 19.83
N VAL A 132 -5.49 2.37 19.08
CA VAL A 132 -6.88 2.01 18.73
C VAL A 132 -6.93 0.80 17.80
N GLN A 133 -6.15 0.79 16.73
CA GLN A 133 -6.11 -0.34 15.79
C GLN A 133 -5.64 -1.62 16.48
N LYS A 134 -4.68 -1.52 17.39
CA LYS A 134 -4.15 -2.65 18.18
C LYS A 134 -5.23 -3.34 19.00
N VAL A 135 -6.08 -2.57 19.68
CA VAL A 135 -7.20 -3.12 20.46
C VAL A 135 -8.18 -3.85 19.55
N GLU A 136 -8.59 -3.22 18.45
CA GLU A 136 -9.52 -3.82 17.47
C GLU A 136 -8.94 -5.10 16.86
N PHE A 137 -7.68 -5.05 16.43
CA PHE A 137 -7.00 -6.15 15.77
C PHE A 137 -6.83 -7.36 16.68
N TYR A 138 -6.35 -7.17 17.92
CA TYR A 138 -6.21 -8.28 18.86
C TYR A 138 -7.54 -8.89 19.30
N SER A 139 -8.63 -8.12 19.29
CA SER A 139 -9.95 -8.66 19.61
C SER A 139 -10.51 -9.55 18.50
N ASN A 140 -10.08 -9.36 17.25
CA ASN A 140 -10.63 -10.05 16.07
C ASN A 140 -9.62 -10.98 15.36
N MET A 141 -8.41 -11.14 15.88
CA MET A 141 -7.32 -11.86 15.20
C MET A 141 -7.71 -13.24 14.66
N ASN A 142 -8.42 -14.05 15.46
CA ASN A 142 -8.80 -15.39 15.03
C ASN A 142 -9.77 -15.36 13.84
N GLU A 143 -10.66 -14.37 13.79
CA GLU A 143 -11.59 -14.16 12.68
C GLU A 143 -10.82 -13.68 11.45
N ILE A 144 -9.87 -12.76 11.62
CA ILE A 144 -8.99 -12.28 10.53
C ILE A 144 -8.21 -13.42 9.89
N ILE A 145 -7.58 -14.28 10.69
CA ILE A 145 -6.84 -15.45 10.20
C ILE A 145 -7.78 -16.39 9.44
N GLN A 146 -8.98 -16.65 9.95
CA GLN A 146 -9.95 -17.50 9.30
C GLN A 146 -10.45 -16.91 7.98
N ASP A 147 -10.74 -15.61 7.93
CA ASP A 147 -11.19 -14.92 6.71
C ASP A 147 -10.12 -14.96 5.60
N ILE A 148 -8.83 -14.86 5.96
CA ILE A 148 -7.73 -15.04 5.01
C ILE A 148 -7.68 -16.49 4.50
N GLU A 149 -7.78 -17.48 5.40
CA GLU A 149 -7.80 -18.89 4.99
C GLU A 149 -9.00 -19.21 4.07
N ASP A 150 -10.17 -18.63 4.34
CA ASP A 150 -11.40 -18.86 3.58
C ASP A 150 -11.40 -18.15 2.22
N SER A 151 -10.62 -17.07 2.07
CA SER A 151 -10.51 -16.28 0.84
C SER A 151 -9.30 -16.63 -0.04
N TRP A 152 -8.31 -17.31 0.52
CA TRP A 152 -7.13 -17.77 -0.21
C TRP A 152 -7.48 -18.85 -1.25
N ALA A 153 -6.95 -18.70 -2.46
CA ALA A 153 -7.01 -19.71 -3.51
C ALA A 153 -5.69 -20.47 -3.64
N THR A 154 -5.75 -21.73 -4.07
CA THR A 154 -4.57 -22.61 -4.15
C THR A 154 -3.48 -22.12 -5.11
N ASP A 155 -3.82 -21.25 -6.06
CA ASP A 155 -2.89 -20.59 -6.97
C ASP A 155 -2.28 -19.29 -6.42
N ASP A 156 -2.77 -18.78 -5.29
CA ASP A 156 -2.25 -17.58 -4.64
C ASP A 156 -1.02 -17.87 -3.76
N ASP A 157 -0.14 -16.87 -3.63
CA ASP A 157 0.99 -16.92 -2.71
C ASP A 157 0.51 -16.81 -1.25
N VAL A 158 0.78 -17.85 -0.46
CA VAL A 158 0.42 -17.92 0.95
C VAL A 158 1.11 -16.84 1.79
N ASP A 159 2.37 -16.50 1.49
CA ASP A 159 3.09 -15.45 2.21
C ASP A 159 2.48 -14.07 1.90
N GLU A 160 2.03 -13.84 0.66
CA GLU A 160 1.36 -12.59 0.28
C GLU A 160 -0.01 -12.45 0.98
N ALA A 161 -0.77 -13.54 1.09
CA ALA A 161 -2.08 -13.54 1.74
C ALA A 161 -2.03 -13.10 3.23
N PHE A 162 -0.95 -13.46 3.94
CA PHE A 162 -0.76 -13.08 5.35
C PHE A 162 0.11 -11.84 5.55
N TYR A 163 0.69 -11.27 4.49
CA TYR A 163 1.71 -10.24 4.57
C TYR A 163 1.31 -9.03 5.43
N ASP A 164 0.13 -8.46 5.17
CA ASP A 164 -0.33 -7.24 5.85
C ASP A 164 -0.57 -7.47 7.36
N VAL A 165 -1.17 -8.61 7.71
CA VAL A 165 -1.46 -9.00 9.11
C VAL A 165 -0.16 -9.27 9.88
N THR A 166 0.78 -10.00 9.27
CA THR A 166 2.09 -10.27 9.88
C THR A 166 2.86 -8.97 10.09
N ARG A 167 2.90 -8.09 9.08
CA ARG A 167 3.57 -6.80 9.16
C ARG A 167 2.98 -5.90 10.25
N LEU A 168 1.64 -5.89 10.38
CA LEU A 168 0.97 -5.12 11.44
C LEU A 168 1.32 -5.64 12.85
N LEU A 169 1.43 -6.96 13.03
CA LEU A 169 1.91 -7.56 14.29
C LEU A 169 3.34 -7.18 14.61
N GLU A 170 4.24 -7.24 13.62
CA GLU A 170 5.63 -6.81 13.77
C GLU A 170 5.69 -5.34 14.17
N ARG A 171 4.85 -4.49 13.56
CA ARG A 171 4.74 -3.07 13.92
C ARG A 171 4.34 -2.88 15.38
N PHE A 172 3.32 -3.60 15.88
CA PHE A 172 2.93 -3.50 17.29
C PHE A 172 4.04 -3.94 18.23
N ARG A 173 4.74 -5.02 17.89
CA ARG A 173 5.90 -5.52 18.65
C ARG A 173 7.04 -4.51 18.67
N ASP A 174 7.37 -3.91 17.52
CA ASP A 174 8.46 -2.95 17.40
C ASP A 174 8.13 -1.66 18.16
N GLU A 175 6.87 -1.21 18.14
CA GLU A 175 6.44 -0.07 18.97
C GLU A 175 6.55 -0.36 20.47
N ASN A 176 6.22 -1.57 20.91
CA ASN A 176 6.41 -1.98 22.30
C ASN A 176 7.89 -1.98 22.71
N ASN A 177 8.82 -2.18 21.75
CA ASN A 177 10.26 -2.22 21.97
C ASN A 177 10.97 -0.85 21.83
N GLU A 178 10.57 -0.01 20.86
CA GLU A 178 11.30 1.22 20.48
C GLU A 178 10.78 2.49 21.18
N LEU A 179 9.48 2.57 21.48
CA LEU A 179 8.88 3.80 22.02
C LEU A 179 9.02 3.94 23.54
N TYR A 180 9.30 2.82 24.21
CA TYR A 180 9.23 2.71 25.64
C TYR A 180 10.62 2.38 26.20
N CYS A 181 11.24 3.37 26.85
CA CYS A 181 12.31 3.13 27.83
C CYS A 181 11.87 2.01 28.79
N GLU A 182 12.79 1.28 29.44
CA GLU A 182 12.56 0.10 30.31
C GLU A 182 11.34 0.16 31.26
N ASP A 183 10.79 1.35 31.54
CA ASP A 183 9.62 1.62 32.39
C ASP A 183 8.24 1.36 31.74
N PHE A 184 8.13 1.16 30.42
CA PHE A 184 6.82 1.05 29.72
C PHE A 184 6.68 -0.15 28.76
N TYR A 185 7.64 -1.08 28.76
CA TYR A 185 7.52 -2.34 28.05
C TYR A 185 6.36 -3.18 28.61
N ASP A 186 5.44 -3.59 27.76
CA ASP A 186 4.36 -4.51 28.13
C ASP A 186 4.73 -5.94 27.71
N GLU A 187 5.12 -6.77 28.69
CA GLU A 187 5.50 -8.16 28.44
C GLU A 187 4.31 -9.00 27.93
N ASP A 188 3.10 -8.74 28.44
CA ASP A 188 1.90 -9.46 28.03
C ASP A 188 1.58 -9.14 26.58
N GLU A 189 1.72 -7.88 26.17
CA GLU A 189 1.51 -7.46 24.78
C GLU A 189 2.54 -8.08 23.83
N TRP A 190 3.82 -8.10 24.22
CA TRP A 190 4.88 -8.74 23.44
C TRP A 190 4.61 -10.24 23.27
N GLN A 191 4.28 -10.94 24.37
CA GLN A 191 3.95 -12.36 24.33
C GLN A 191 2.73 -12.64 23.45
N LYS A 192 1.72 -11.78 23.49
CA LYS A 192 0.52 -11.88 22.66
C LYS A 192 0.84 -11.71 21.17
N SER A 193 1.67 -10.74 20.82
CA SER A 193 2.15 -10.52 19.45
C SER A 193 2.86 -11.77 18.92
N GLU A 194 3.81 -12.30 19.71
CA GLU A 194 4.60 -13.48 19.37
C GLU A 194 3.74 -14.74 19.26
N GLN A 195 2.72 -14.90 20.11
CA GLN A 195 1.78 -16.01 20.02
C GLN A 195 1.04 -16.01 18.68
N PHE A 196 0.53 -14.85 18.24
CA PHE A 196 -0.18 -14.75 16.97
C PHE A 196 0.73 -14.88 15.75
N ILE A 197 1.96 -14.35 15.80
CA ILE A 197 2.96 -14.57 14.76
C ILE A 197 3.20 -16.08 14.57
N ARG A 198 3.39 -16.82 15.68
CA ARG A 198 3.56 -18.28 15.61
C ARG A 198 2.33 -19.00 15.09
N GLU A 199 1.13 -18.57 15.47
CA GLU A 199 -0.11 -19.14 14.95
C GLU A 199 -0.21 -18.96 13.44
N ILE A 200 0.07 -17.75 12.93
CA ILE A 200 0.08 -17.46 11.49
C ILE A 200 1.10 -18.34 10.77
N GLU A 201 2.31 -18.50 11.28
CA GLU A 201 3.31 -19.37 10.64
C GLU A 201 2.85 -20.84 10.58
N ILE A 202 2.21 -21.36 11.63
CA ILE A 202 1.61 -22.70 11.62
C ILE A 202 0.52 -22.81 10.54
N ARG A 203 -0.32 -21.79 10.37
CA ARG A 203 -1.35 -21.77 9.30
C ARG A 203 -0.72 -21.72 7.92
N LYS A 204 0.29 -20.88 7.72
CA LYS A 204 1.02 -20.75 6.45
C LYS A 204 1.65 -22.08 6.04
N ASP A 205 2.31 -22.79 6.96
CA ASP A 205 2.90 -24.10 6.70
C ASP A 205 1.84 -25.13 6.26
N LYS A 206 0.66 -25.10 6.90
CA LYS A 206 -0.47 -25.97 6.54
C LYS A 206 -1.01 -25.65 5.14
N LEU A 207 -1.19 -24.38 4.79
CA LEU A 207 -1.68 -23.98 3.47
C LEU A 207 -0.65 -24.28 2.37
N LYS A 208 0.64 -24.06 2.62
CA LYS A 208 1.72 -24.44 1.70
C LYS A 208 1.76 -25.95 1.45
N LEU A 209 1.53 -26.76 2.49
CA LEU A 209 1.38 -28.21 2.32
C LEU A 209 0.18 -28.55 1.42
N GLN A 210 -0.99 -27.95 1.68
CA GLN A 210 -2.19 -28.15 0.85
C GLN A 210 -1.97 -27.74 -0.61
N GLN A 211 -1.27 -26.62 -0.83
CA GLN A 211 -0.89 -26.16 -2.16
C GLN A 211 0.00 -27.19 -2.87
N SER A 212 1.00 -27.74 -2.16
CA SER A 212 1.88 -28.77 -2.72
C SER A 212 1.16 -30.10 -3.03
N GLU A 213 0.15 -30.46 -2.24
CA GLU A 213 -0.65 -31.69 -2.44
C GLU A 213 -1.68 -31.54 -3.56
N ALA A 214 -2.11 -30.31 -3.86
CA ALA A 214 -3.06 -30.01 -4.93
C ALA A 214 -2.40 -29.97 -6.32
N VAL A 215 -1.08 -29.79 -6.39
CA VAL A 215 -0.30 -29.94 -7.62
C VAL A 215 -0.11 -31.44 -7.87
N ASP A 216 -0.87 -32.01 -8.81
CA ASP A 216 -0.73 -33.40 -9.20
C ASP A 216 0.55 -33.59 -10.04
N TYR A 217 1.67 -33.86 -9.37
CA TYR A 217 2.94 -34.13 -10.02
C TYR A 217 2.91 -35.38 -10.92
N ASP A 218 1.98 -36.32 -10.69
CA ASP A 218 1.81 -37.50 -11.53
C ASP A 218 1.18 -37.13 -12.90
N GLU A 219 0.42 -36.04 -12.98
CA GLU A 219 -0.19 -35.54 -14.22
C GLU A 219 0.83 -34.73 -15.07
N LEU A 220 1.76 -34.02 -14.42
CA LEU A 220 2.85 -33.29 -15.10
C LEU A 220 3.92 -34.23 -15.67
N GLU A 221 4.27 -35.32 -14.97
CA GLU A 221 5.16 -36.35 -15.52
C GLU A 221 4.50 -37.10 -16.70
N ALA A 222 3.17 -37.23 -16.70
CA ALA A 222 2.42 -37.83 -17.81
C ALA A 222 2.33 -36.91 -19.05
N GLU A 223 2.28 -35.59 -18.89
CA GLU A 223 2.31 -34.63 -20.01
C GLU A 223 3.71 -34.47 -20.64
N GLU A 224 4.79 -34.52 -19.85
CA GLU A 224 6.16 -34.59 -20.40
C GLU A 224 6.44 -35.95 -21.06
N ALA A 225 5.86 -37.05 -20.57
CA ALA A 225 6.01 -38.36 -21.18
C ALA A 225 5.14 -38.59 -22.44
N GLN A 226 4.08 -37.80 -22.67
CA GLN A 226 3.23 -37.92 -23.86
C GLN A 226 3.63 -37.03 -25.04
N SER A 227 4.68 -36.21 -24.91
CA SER A 227 5.18 -35.34 -25.98
C SER A 227 6.54 -35.77 -26.56
N THR A 228 6.85 -37.08 -26.54
CA THR A 228 7.99 -37.65 -27.27
C THR A 228 7.56 -38.73 -28.27
N ASP A 229 6.80 -38.32 -29.27
CA ASP A 229 6.87 -38.94 -30.59
C ASP A 229 7.12 -37.85 -31.64
N LEU A 230 8.18 -37.06 -31.41
CA LEU A 230 8.73 -36.14 -32.40
C LEU A 230 10.07 -36.67 -32.89
N GLN A 231 10.06 -36.91 -34.20
CA GLN A 231 11.14 -37.40 -35.03
C GLN A 231 12.50 -36.79 -34.67
N LEU A 232 13.48 -37.68 -34.53
CA LEU A 232 14.92 -37.42 -34.73
C LEU A 232 15.18 -36.30 -35.75
N GLY A 233 15.72 -35.17 -35.31
CA GLY A 233 16.40 -34.25 -36.22
C GLY A 233 16.55 -32.81 -35.74
N ARG A 234 17.74 -32.51 -35.19
CA ARG A 234 18.42 -31.21 -35.01
C ARG A 234 18.30 -30.55 -33.62
N SER A 235 19.41 -30.64 -32.90
CA SER A 235 19.77 -29.79 -31.76
C SER A 235 19.88 -28.34 -32.22
N ILE A 236 19.26 -27.42 -31.47
CA ILE A 236 19.26 -25.96 -31.72
C ILE A 236 20.51 -25.30 -31.10
N PHE A 237 21.41 -26.09 -30.50
CA PHE A 237 22.59 -25.59 -29.78
C PHE A 237 23.93 -25.79 -30.51
N ASP A 238 23.93 -26.34 -31.73
CA ASP A 238 25.17 -26.59 -32.49
C ASP A 238 25.59 -25.44 -33.44
N ASP A 239 24.83 -24.34 -33.55
CA ASP A 239 25.09 -23.26 -34.52
C ASP A 239 25.82 -22.03 -33.93
N VAL A 240 26.64 -22.21 -32.89
CA VAL A 240 27.54 -21.14 -32.40
C VAL A 240 28.94 -21.71 -32.23
N ASP A 241 29.67 -21.81 -33.34
CA ASP A 241 31.10 -21.49 -33.47
C ASP A 241 31.60 -21.88 -34.87
N GLU A 242 31.52 -20.95 -35.84
CA GLU A 242 32.49 -20.78 -36.95
C GLU A 242 32.33 -19.40 -37.63
#